data_AF-A0A1T3NIT8-F1
#
_entry.id   AF-A0A1T3NIT8-F1
#
_cell.length_a   1.000
_cell.length_b   1.000
_cell.length_c   1.000
_cell.angle_alpha   90.00
_cell.angle_beta   90.00
_cell.angle_gamma   90.00
#
_symmetry.space_group_name_H-M   'P 1'
#
loop_
_entity.id
_entity.type
_entity.pdbx_description
1 polymer ?
#
loop_
_entity_poly.entity_id
_entity_poly.type
_entity_poly.pdbx_seq_one_letter_code
_entity_poly.pdbx_strand_id
1 'polypeptide(L)'
;MQSGDVDLRVAPVEHVLDLVEHGLRVRLDTDSVVRKRRSVGARTSRGTWVRIERRSLHRIDGQGWNGVESAAVLTGIAKPEWFAGMAWRETVTDAMWRVDETELVVASPVKAGGRLVVDPGLPDAWWSTLNASLDALAGQDTTRVATPDTVTVTPAVVTESIRATFGDGIDTTLTEWVPAHADLNWANVTGPQCWILDWEDWGLAPRGLDAATLWGNSLAVPDLAERVRRERHADLESRSGRLMALFFCAKVMGRSNDPTDPLVGPARRESVRLVGELRLSR
;
A
#
# COMPACT_ATOMS: atom_id res chain seq x y z
N MET A 1 6.22 11.31 -29.58
CA MET A 1 5.15 12.02 -28.85
C MET A 1 5.01 11.29 -27.52
N GLN A 2 5.42 11.88 -26.40
CA GLN A 2 5.21 11.26 -25.09
C GLN A 2 3.70 11.08 -24.93
N SER A 3 3.19 9.86 -24.98
CA SER A 3 1.79 9.61 -24.64
C SER A 3 1.65 9.97 -23.17
N GLY A 4 0.99 11.09 -22.87
CA GLY A 4 0.62 11.39 -21.50
C GLY A 4 -0.13 10.20 -20.90
N ASP A 5 0.07 9.95 -19.60
CA ASP A 5 -0.66 8.89 -18.90
C ASP A 5 -2.17 9.10 -19.11
N VAL A 6 -2.82 8.12 -19.75
CA VAL A 6 -4.27 8.13 -19.97
C VAL A 6 -4.98 8.13 -18.61
N ASP A 7 -5.87 9.09 -18.40
CA ASP A 7 -6.67 9.17 -17.18
C ASP A 7 -7.97 8.36 -17.33
N LEU A 8 -7.99 7.17 -16.71
CA LEU A 8 -9.13 6.26 -16.78
C LEU A 8 -10.38 6.76 -16.03
N ARG A 9 -10.33 7.92 -15.35
CA ARG A 9 -11.55 8.57 -14.83
C ARG A 9 -12.43 9.13 -15.93
N VAL A 10 -11.84 9.49 -17.07
CA VAL A 10 -12.53 10.16 -18.18
C VAL A 10 -12.38 9.45 -19.52
N ALA A 11 -11.33 8.67 -19.73
CA ALA A 11 -11.10 7.97 -20.99
C ALA A 11 -12.18 6.89 -21.25
N PRO A 12 -12.61 6.63 -22.49
CA PRO A 12 -13.53 5.51 -22.77
C PRO A 12 -12.94 4.17 -22.30
N VAL A 13 -13.75 3.31 -21.69
CA VAL A 13 -13.32 2.00 -21.14
C VAL A 13 -14.21 0.85 -21.57
N GLU A 14 -15.26 1.11 -22.34
CA GLU A 14 -16.30 0.15 -22.74
C GLU A 14 -15.69 -1.06 -23.44
N HIS A 15 -14.81 -0.83 -24.43
CA HIS A 15 -14.11 -1.90 -25.12
C HIS A 15 -13.24 -2.76 -24.19
N VAL A 16 -12.64 -2.15 -23.17
CA VAL A 16 -11.82 -2.86 -22.18
C VAL A 16 -12.72 -3.69 -21.25
N LEU A 17 -13.87 -3.16 -20.83
CA LEU A 17 -14.84 -3.90 -20.04
C LEU A 17 -15.37 -5.12 -20.82
N ASP A 18 -15.74 -4.94 -22.09
CA ASP A 18 -16.19 -6.02 -22.97
C ASP A 18 -15.13 -7.12 -23.10
N LEU A 19 -13.86 -6.73 -23.35
CA LEU A 19 -12.76 -7.68 -23.46
C LEU A 19 -12.59 -8.49 -22.16
N VAL A 20 -12.75 -7.86 -21.01
CA VAL A 20 -12.63 -8.50 -19.70
C VAL A 20 -13.78 -9.46 -19.41
N GLU A 21 -15.02 -9.09 -19.75
CA GLU A 21 -16.16 -9.99 -19.64
C GLU A 21 -15.97 -11.26 -20.47
N HIS A 22 -15.49 -11.12 -21.71
CA HIS A 22 -15.21 -12.25 -22.58
C HIS A 22 -14.04 -13.10 -22.09
N GLY A 23 -12.94 -12.46 -21.68
CA GLY A 23 -11.71 -13.12 -21.28
C GLY A 23 -11.84 -13.91 -19.97
N LEU A 24 -12.48 -13.32 -18.95
CA LEU A 24 -12.71 -13.97 -17.66
C LEU A 24 -14.03 -14.74 -17.59
N ARG A 25 -14.88 -14.64 -18.62
CA ARG A 25 -16.23 -15.22 -18.68
C ARG A 25 -17.09 -14.78 -17.49
N VAL A 26 -17.07 -13.48 -17.23
CA VAL A 26 -17.87 -12.82 -16.19
C VAL A 26 -18.81 -11.81 -16.83
N ARG A 27 -19.83 -11.38 -16.08
CA ARG A 27 -20.56 -10.14 -16.39
C ARG A 27 -20.28 -9.11 -15.32
N LEU A 28 -19.84 -7.92 -15.72
CA LEU A 28 -19.56 -6.79 -14.84
C LEU A 28 -20.85 -6.03 -14.55
N ASP A 29 -21.04 -5.66 -13.29
CA ASP A 29 -22.12 -4.77 -12.87
C ASP A 29 -21.70 -3.32 -13.16
N THR A 30 -22.30 -2.74 -14.20
CA THR A 30 -21.99 -1.38 -14.65
C THR A 30 -22.28 -0.31 -13.60
N ASP A 31 -23.24 -0.56 -12.71
CA ASP A 31 -23.62 0.40 -11.66
C ASP A 31 -22.61 0.40 -10.49
N SER A 32 -21.76 -0.62 -10.42
CA SER A 32 -20.70 -0.76 -9.42
C SER A 32 -19.33 -0.24 -9.86
N VAL A 33 -19.24 0.33 -11.07
CA VAL A 33 -17.96 0.73 -11.68
C VAL A 33 -17.31 1.85 -10.87
N VAL A 34 -16.11 1.57 -10.36
CA VAL A 34 -15.24 2.54 -9.69
C VAL A 34 -14.07 2.87 -10.61
N ARG A 35 -13.87 4.17 -10.88
CA ARG A 35 -12.83 4.65 -11.79
C ARG A 35 -11.79 5.48 -11.03
N LYS A 36 -10.54 5.06 -11.10
CA LYS A 36 -9.36 5.78 -10.63
C LYS A 36 -8.52 6.22 -11.84
N ARG A 37 -7.47 7.02 -11.59
CA ARG A 37 -6.61 7.54 -12.68
C ARG A 37 -6.00 6.43 -13.54
N ARG A 38 -5.62 5.30 -12.94
CA ARG A 38 -4.91 4.19 -13.61
C ARG A 38 -5.66 2.85 -13.53
N SER A 39 -6.80 2.80 -12.88
CA SER A 39 -7.57 1.56 -12.76
C SER A 39 -9.07 1.79 -12.85
N VAL A 40 -9.76 0.75 -13.29
CA VAL A 40 -11.21 0.61 -13.24
C VAL A 40 -11.50 -0.67 -12.49
N GLY A 41 -12.50 -0.70 -11.63
CA GLY A 41 -12.96 -1.93 -11.03
C GLY A 41 -14.48 -2.01 -10.98
N ALA A 42 -15.00 -3.22 -10.96
CA ALA A 42 -16.44 -3.48 -10.90
C ALA A 42 -16.72 -4.82 -10.22
N ARG A 43 -17.89 -4.92 -9.59
CA ARG A 43 -18.44 -6.20 -9.13
C ARG A 43 -18.82 -7.04 -10.34
N THR A 44 -18.83 -8.35 -10.16
CA THR A 44 -19.34 -9.28 -11.15
C THR A 44 -20.68 -9.87 -10.73
N SER A 45 -21.45 -10.35 -11.71
CA SER A 45 -22.69 -11.11 -11.51
C SER A 45 -22.53 -12.40 -10.70
N ARG A 46 -21.30 -12.89 -10.49
CA ARG A 46 -21.02 -14.06 -9.65
C ARG A 46 -20.51 -13.72 -8.24
N GLY A 47 -20.61 -12.44 -7.84
CA GLY A 47 -20.24 -12.01 -6.50
C GLY A 47 -18.73 -11.88 -6.27
N THR A 48 -17.97 -11.58 -7.32
CA THR A 48 -16.52 -11.30 -7.25
C THR A 48 -16.24 -9.84 -7.57
N TRP A 49 -15.00 -9.40 -7.38
CA TRP A 49 -14.52 -8.08 -7.77
C TRP A 49 -13.49 -8.22 -8.89
N VAL A 50 -13.60 -7.41 -9.93
CA VAL A 50 -12.61 -7.32 -11.01
C VAL A 50 -11.94 -5.97 -10.94
N ARG A 51 -10.61 -5.97 -10.93
CA ARG A 51 -9.76 -4.77 -11.02
C ARG A 51 -8.98 -4.83 -12.34
N ILE A 52 -9.09 -3.76 -13.11
CA ILE A 52 -8.43 -3.53 -14.40
C ILE A 52 -7.45 -2.37 -14.20
N GLU A 53 -6.16 -2.60 -14.35
CA GLU A 53 -5.13 -1.57 -14.25
C GLU A 53 -4.43 -1.36 -15.59
N ARG A 54 -4.11 -0.10 -15.86
CA ARG A 54 -3.32 0.33 -17.02
C ARG A 54 -2.03 0.99 -16.54
N ARG A 55 -0.90 0.56 -17.07
CA ARG A 55 0.41 1.21 -16.91
C ARG A 55 1.11 1.28 -18.25
N SER A 56 1.96 2.29 -18.42
CA SER A 56 2.85 2.28 -19.58
C SER A 56 3.91 1.19 -19.43
N LEU A 57 4.30 0.58 -20.55
CA LEU A 57 5.23 -0.55 -20.56
C LEU A 57 6.58 -0.21 -19.92
N HIS A 58 7.07 1.02 -20.09
CA HIS A 58 8.33 1.48 -19.49
C HIS A 58 8.30 1.58 -17.95
N ARG A 59 7.12 1.49 -17.32
CA ARG A 59 6.92 1.48 -15.86
C ARG A 59 6.84 0.07 -15.29
N ILE A 60 6.95 -0.97 -16.12
CA ILE A 60 7.00 -2.37 -15.69
C ILE A 60 8.46 -2.74 -15.54
N ASP A 61 8.86 -3.04 -14.32
CA ASP A 61 10.22 -3.38 -13.94
C ASP A 61 10.50 -4.89 -14.04
N GLY A 62 11.68 -5.31 -13.59
CA GLY A 62 12.15 -6.70 -13.68
C GLY A 62 11.38 -7.71 -12.83
N GLN A 63 10.68 -7.30 -11.76
CA GLN A 63 9.83 -8.23 -10.98
C GLN A 63 8.43 -8.41 -11.59
N GLY A 64 8.14 -7.65 -12.64
CA GLY A 64 6.85 -7.67 -13.30
C GLY A 64 5.79 -6.90 -12.54
N TRP A 65 4.56 -7.02 -13.02
CA TRP A 65 3.40 -6.28 -12.52
C TRP A 65 2.29 -7.27 -12.22
N ASN A 66 2.56 -8.19 -11.31
CA ASN A 66 1.68 -9.30 -10.94
C ASN A 66 1.50 -9.43 -9.42
N GLY A 67 1.57 -8.32 -8.69
CA GLY A 67 1.51 -8.30 -7.21
C GLY A 67 0.26 -9.00 -6.66
N VAL A 68 -0.92 -8.67 -7.19
CA VAL A 68 -2.21 -9.21 -6.73
C VAL A 68 -2.29 -10.73 -6.92
N GLU A 69 -1.96 -11.24 -8.10
CA GLU A 69 -1.87 -12.69 -8.36
C GLU A 69 -0.79 -13.35 -7.52
N SER A 70 0.38 -12.73 -7.39
CA SER A 70 1.47 -13.29 -6.59
C SER A 70 1.06 -13.40 -5.11
N ALA A 71 0.21 -12.50 -4.61
CA ALA A 71 -0.31 -12.57 -3.25
C ALA A 71 -1.23 -13.78 -3.02
N ALA A 72 -1.65 -14.51 -4.06
CA ALA A 72 -2.46 -15.72 -3.91
C ALA A 72 -1.76 -16.82 -3.10
N VAL A 73 -0.42 -16.85 -3.09
CA VAL A 73 0.34 -17.84 -2.32
C VAL A 73 0.41 -17.53 -0.83
N LEU A 74 0.06 -16.31 -0.41
CA LEU A 74 0.14 -15.91 1.00
C LEU A 74 -1.04 -16.48 1.78
N THR A 75 -0.75 -17.01 2.96
CA THR A 75 -1.73 -17.72 3.81
C THR A 75 -1.81 -17.11 5.20
N GLY A 76 -2.95 -17.27 5.88
CA GLY A 76 -3.15 -16.76 7.25
C GLY A 76 -3.38 -15.24 7.34
N ILE A 77 -3.65 -14.58 6.22
CA ILE A 77 -3.84 -13.14 6.11
C ILE A 77 -5.30 -12.87 5.73
N ALA A 78 -5.93 -11.89 6.38
CA ALA A 78 -7.26 -11.40 6.00
C ALA A 78 -7.20 -10.58 4.71
N LYS A 79 -7.02 -11.25 3.57
CA LYS A 79 -6.97 -10.66 2.23
C LYS A 79 -7.99 -11.33 1.31
N PRO A 80 -8.48 -10.63 0.27
CA PRO A 80 -9.30 -11.26 -0.75
C PRO A 80 -8.59 -12.47 -1.38
N GLU A 81 -9.32 -13.55 -1.63
CA GLU A 81 -8.82 -14.61 -2.50
C GLU A 81 -8.67 -14.10 -3.95
N TRP A 82 -7.67 -14.62 -4.67
CA TRP A 82 -7.49 -14.35 -6.10
C TRP A 82 -7.98 -15.56 -6.90
N PHE A 83 -8.78 -15.33 -7.93
CA PHE A 83 -9.42 -16.41 -8.69
C PHE A 83 -8.83 -16.58 -10.09
N ALA A 84 -8.66 -15.47 -10.80
CA ALA A 84 -8.19 -15.49 -12.19
C ALA A 84 -7.63 -14.12 -12.57
N GLY A 85 -6.85 -14.10 -13.64
CA GLY A 85 -6.37 -12.86 -14.22
C GLY A 85 -6.03 -13.01 -15.68
N MET A 86 -5.88 -11.87 -16.35
CA MET A 86 -5.38 -11.80 -17.72
C MET A 86 -4.56 -10.51 -17.90
N ALA A 87 -3.62 -10.54 -18.83
CA ALA A 87 -2.82 -9.38 -19.18
C ALA A 87 -2.60 -9.31 -20.68
N TRP A 88 -2.54 -8.10 -21.22
CA TRP A 88 -2.25 -7.88 -22.64
C TRP A 88 -1.52 -6.56 -22.86
N ARG A 89 -0.70 -6.54 -23.91
CA ARG A 89 -0.03 -5.33 -24.39
C ARG A 89 -0.92 -4.61 -25.40
N GLU A 90 -1.12 -3.32 -25.20
CA GLU A 90 -1.72 -2.42 -26.16
C GLU A 90 -0.61 -1.70 -26.94
N THR A 91 -0.42 -2.10 -28.20
CA THR A 91 0.71 -1.65 -29.03
C THR A 91 0.61 -0.19 -29.45
N VAL A 92 -0.59 0.34 -29.65
CA VAL A 92 -0.80 1.73 -30.12
C VAL A 92 -0.37 2.76 -29.07
N THR A 93 -0.66 2.49 -27.79
CA THR A 93 -0.36 3.41 -26.69
C THR A 93 0.84 2.98 -25.85
N ASP A 94 1.54 1.93 -26.27
CA ASP A 94 2.62 1.25 -25.54
C ASP A 94 2.30 1.04 -24.05
N ALA A 95 1.08 0.56 -23.82
CA ALA A 95 0.56 0.25 -22.50
C ALA A 95 0.49 -1.25 -22.28
N MET A 96 0.53 -1.61 -21.01
CA MET A 96 0.15 -2.93 -20.55
C MET A 96 -1.13 -2.78 -19.75
N TRP A 97 -2.01 -3.75 -19.94
CA TRP A 97 -3.21 -3.93 -19.16
C TRP A 97 -3.08 -5.19 -18.32
N ARG A 98 -3.56 -5.10 -17.09
CA ARG A 98 -3.67 -6.24 -16.18
C ARG A 98 -5.06 -6.26 -15.57
N VAL A 99 -5.58 -7.46 -15.45
CA VAL A 99 -6.88 -7.73 -14.85
C VAL A 99 -6.72 -8.81 -13.81
N ASP A 100 -7.25 -8.55 -12.64
CA ASP A 100 -7.29 -9.48 -11.52
C ASP A 100 -8.74 -9.59 -11.04
N GLU A 101 -9.23 -10.81 -10.96
CA GLU A 101 -10.49 -11.13 -10.31
C GLU A 101 -10.23 -11.69 -8.91
N THR A 102 -10.88 -11.09 -7.93
CA THR A 102 -10.72 -11.41 -6.51
C THR A 102 -12.05 -11.65 -5.83
N GLU A 103 -12.00 -12.17 -4.60
CA GLU A 103 -13.11 -12.15 -3.67
C GLU A 103 -13.68 -10.73 -3.54
N LEU A 104 -15.01 -10.65 -3.50
CA LEU A 104 -15.70 -9.40 -3.25
C LEU A 104 -15.72 -9.11 -1.75
N VAL A 105 -14.89 -8.17 -1.32
CA VAL A 105 -14.99 -7.60 0.02
C VAL A 105 -16.09 -6.55 0.04
N VAL A 106 -17.17 -6.83 0.77
CA VAL A 106 -18.32 -5.92 0.93
C VAL A 106 -18.11 -4.89 2.05
N ALA A 107 -17.11 -5.09 2.91
CA ALA A 107 -16.74 -4.13 3.94
C ALA A 107 -16.12 -2.88 3.32
N SER A 108 -16.43 -1.71 3.88
CA SER A 108 -15.97 -0.43 3.34
C SER A 108 -14.54 -0.13 3.82
N PRO A 109 -13.69 0.50 2.98
CA PRO A 109 -12.43 1.08 3.44
C PRO A 109 -12.64 2.01 4.64
N VAL A 110 -11.75 1.94 5.63
CA VAL A 110 -11.79 2.81 6.83
C VAL A 110 -11.73 4.28 6.40
N LYS A 111 -10.93 4.59 5.39
CA LYS A 111 -10.83 5.93 4.80
C LYS A 111 -10.56 5.88 3.30
N ALA A 112 -11.62 5.82 2.50
CA ALA A 112 -11.52 5.73 1.03
C ALA A 112 -10.79 6.90 0.33
N GLY A 113 -10.57 8.04 1.00
CA GLY A 113 -9.84 9.16 0.42
C GLY A 113 -9.52 10.28 1.41
N GLY A 114 -8.39 10.96 1.18
CA GLY A 114 -7.86 12.02 2.05
C GLY A 114 -7.25 11.49 3.34
N ARG A 115 -6.77 12.40 4.20
CA ARG A 115 -6.20 12.05 5.51
C ARG A 115 -7.29 11.60 6.49
N LEU A 116 -6.98 10.60 7.30
CA LEU A 116 -7.80 10.22 8.45
C LEU A 116 -7.53 11.25 9.57
N VAL A 117 -8.57 11.99 9.96
CA VAL A 117 -8.48 13.06 10.97
C VAL A 117 -9.47 12.87 12.13
N VAL A 118 -10.20 11.76 12.12
CA VAL A 118 -11.15 11.33 13.16
C VAL A 118 -10.88 9.86 13.45
N ASP A 119 -10.93 9.48 14.73
CA ASP A 119 -10.80 8.08 15.14
C ASP A 119 -11.94 7.24 14.53
N PRO A 120 -11.63 6.16 13.78
CA PRO A 120 -12.64 5.30 13.18
C PRO A 120 -13.35 4.39 14.20
N GLY A 121 -12.90 4.31 15.46
CA GLY A 121 -13.57 3.55 16.52
C GLY A 121 -13.57 2.04 16.26
N LEU A 122 -12.47 1.51 15.72
CA LEU A 122 -12.36 0.10 15.32
C LEU A 122 -12.34 -0.83 16.55
N PRO A 123 -13.09 -1.95 16.54
CA PRO A 123 -13.20 -2.85 17.68
C PRO A 123 -11.91 -3.66 17.93
N ASP A 124 -11.71 -4.18 19.14
CA ASP A 124 -10.52 -4.98 19.49
C ASP A 124 -10.34 -6.24 18.63
N ALA A 125 -11.45 -6.84 18.18
CA ALA A 125 -11.41 -7.96 17.25
C ALA A 125 -10.77 -7.57 15.90
N TRP A 126 -10.99 -6.34 15.44
CA TRP A 126 -10.36 -5.82 14.22
C TRP A 126 -8.85 -5.74 14.37
N TRP A 127 -8.38 -5.17 15.49
CA TRP A 127 -6.94 -5.09 15.80
C TRP A 127 -6.30 -6.46 15.90
N SER A 128 -7.00 -7.43 16.51
CA SER A 128 -6.54 -8.82 16.60
C SER A 128 -6.35 -9.45 15.22
N THR A 129 -7.31 -9.24 14.30
CA THR A 129 -7.21 -9.73 12.91
C THR A 129 -6.08 -9.05 12.14
N LEU A 130 -5.92 -7.73 12.28
CA LEU A 130 -4.83 -7.00 11.63
C LEU A 130 -3.47 -7.54 12.11
N ASN A 131 -3.28 -7.66 13.42
CA ASN A 131 -2.02 -8.13 13.99
C ASN A 131 -1.69 -9.56 13.53
N ALA A 132 -2.65 -10.47 13.61
CA ALA A 132 -2.46 -11.84 13.14
C ALA A 132 -2.11 -11.89 11.64
N SER A 133 -2.73 -11.03 10.83
CA SER A 133 -2.46 -10.95 9.39
C SER A 133 -1.05 -10.42 9.09
N LEU A 134 -0.60 -9.39 9.80
CA LEU A 134 0.74 -8.82 9.61
C LEU A 134 1.85 -9.74 10.15
N ASP A 135 1.60 -10.44 11.26
CA ASP A 135 2.52 -11.44 11.79
C ASP A 135 2.63 -12.64 10.85
N ALA A 136 1.49 -13.11 10.30
CA ALA A 136 1.47 -14.15 9.29
C ALA A 136 2.21 -13.73 8.01
N LEU A 137 2.04 -12.48 7.57
CA LEU A 137 2.74 -11.93 6.40
C LEU A 137 4.25 -11.88 6.62
N ALA A 138 4.71 -11.37 7.76
CA ALA A 138 6.13 -11.27 8.07
C ALA A 138 6.84 -12.63 8.14
N GLY A 139 6.08 -13.73 8.34
CA GLY A 139 6.58 -15.10 8.32
C GLY A 139 6.53 -15.81 6.97
N GLN A 140 6.08 -15.16 5.88
CA GLN A 140 6.05 -15.75 4.55
C GLN A 140 7.42 -15.68 3.85
N ASP A 141 7.60 -16.48 2.80
CA ASP A 141 8.77 -16.42 1.93
C ASP A 141 8.41 -15.77 0.58
N THR A 142 9.29 -14.93 0.05
CA THR A 142 9.13 -14.36 -1.29
C THR A 142 10.47 -13.88 -1.86
N THR A 143 10.55 -13.84 -3.20
CA THR A 143 11.65 -13.22 -3.93
C THR A 143 11.32 -11.80 -4.41
N ARG A 144 10.06 -11.37 -4.23
CA ARG A 144 9.61 -10.01 -4.57
C ARG A 144 10.25 -8.99 -3.65
N VAL A 145 10.48 -7.78 -4.17
CA VAL A 145 10.91 -6.64 -3.37
C VAL A 145 9.79 -5.61 -3.40
N ALA A 146 9.40 -5.13 -2.22
CA ALA A 146 8.22 -4.29 -2.11
C ALA A 146 8.41 -2.95 -2.84
N THR A 147 7.32 -2.38 -3.32
CA THR A 147 7.31 -1.13 -4.11
C THR A 147 6.45 -0.04 -3.48
N PRO A 148 6.74 0.42 -2.25
CA PRO A 148 6.00 1.52 -1.64
C PRO A 148 5.98 2.75 -2.57
N ASP A 149 4.79 3.36 -2.72
CA ASP A 149 4.52 4.43 -3.71
C ASP A 149 4.93 4.08 -5.15
N THR A 150 4.89 2.80 -5.53
CA THR A 150 5.34 2.28 -6.83
C THR A 150 6.85 2.43 -7.10
N VAL A 151 7.67 2.52 -6.05
CA VAL A 151 9.14 2.58 -6.14
C VAL A 151 9.74 1.44 -5.33
N THR A 152 10.61 0.63 -5.94
CA THR A 152 11.29 -0.49 -5.27
C THR A 152 12.04 0.01 -4.04
N VAL A 153 11.70 -0.52 -2.87
CA VAL A 153 12.39 -0.17 -1.63
C VAL A 153 13.80 -0.74 -1.64
N THR A 154 14.78 0.13 -1.41
CA THR A 154 16.20 -0.25 -1.30
C THR A 154 16.83 0.52 -0.14
N PRO A 155 17.94 0.02 0.44
CA PRO A 155 18.70 0.79 1.43
C PRO A 155 19.07 2.18 0.95
N ALA A 156 19.40 2.34 -0.34
CA ALA A 156 19.75 3.64 -0.93
C ALA A 156 18.58 4.62 -0.90
N VAL A 157 17.38 4.19 -1.35
CA VAL A 157 16.16 5.03 -1.35
C VAL A 157 15.79 5.49 0.05
N VAL A 158 15.85 4.58 1.04
CA VAL A 158 15.58 4.91 2.45
C VAL A 158 16.61 5.90 2.98
N THR A 159 17.90 5.63 2.74
CA THR A 159 19.02 6.46 3.20
C THR A 159 18.93 7.87 2.62
N GLU A 160 18.71 7.99 1.31
CA GLU A 160 18.60 9.27 0.63
C GLU A 160 17.42 10.09 1.16
N SER A 161 16.26 9.46 1.33
CA SER A 161 15.06 10.15 1.84
C SER A 161 15.26 10.68 3.26
N ILE A 162 15.86 9.88 4.15
CA ILE A 162 16.20 10.28 5.51
C ILE A 162 17.25 11.40 5.49
N ARG A 163 18.35 11.25 4.75
CA ARG A 163 19.43 12.25 4.68
C ARG A 163 18.96 13.58 4.11
N ALA A 164 18.14 13.57 3.07
CA ALA A 164 17.60 14.78 2.45
C ALA A 164 16.80 15.65 3.43
N THR A 165 16.22 15.04 4.48
CA THR A 165 15.40 15.73 5.47
C THR A 165 16.13 15.98 6.79
N PHE A 166 16.96 15.04 7.24
CA PHE A 166 17.55 15.02 8.59
C PHE A 166 19.09 15.07 8.63
N GLY A 167 19.75 15.07 7.46
CA GLY A 167 21.21 15.11 7.31
C GLY A 167 21.91 13.75 7.54
N ASP A 168 23.25 13.76 7.52
CA ASP A 168 24.08 12.55 7.50
C ASP A 168 24.37 11.93 8.89
N GLY A 169 23.83 12.50 9.96
CA GLY A 169 24.15 12.11 11.34
C GLY A 169 23.43 10.86 11.86
N ILE A 170 22.78 10.09 10.99
CA ILE A 170 21.94 8.93 11.35
C ILE A 170 22.48 7.71 10.59
N ASP A 171 22.83 6.65 11.32
CA ASP A 171 23.15 5.37 10.70
C ASP A 171 21.85 4.73 10.17
N THR A 172 21.81 4.53 8.86
CA THR A 172 20.64 4.08 8.10
C THR A 172 20.78 2.64 7.62
N THR A 173 21.76 1.89 8.13
CA THR A 173 21.93 0.46 7.84
C THR A 173 20.64 -0.31 8.14
N LEU A 174 20.13 -1.09 7.17
CA LEU A 174 18.92 -1.92 7.31
C LEU A 174 19.33 -3.39 7.30
N THR A 175 19.09 -4.09 8.41
CA THR A 175 19.55 -5.47 8.62
C THR A 175 18.42 -6.50 8.60
N GLU A 176 17.19 -6.09 8.85
CA GLU A 176 16.02 -6.98 8.94
C GLU A 176 15.06 -6.68 7.80
N TRP A 177 14.83 -7.67 6.95
CA TRP A 177 13.90 -7.61 5.83
C TRP A 177 12.88 -8.73 5.97
N VAL A 178 11.60 -8.38 5.86
CA VAL A 178 10.47 -9.29 5.97
C VAL A 178 9.45 -8.98 4.88
N PRO A 179 8.59 -9.92 4.46
CA PRO A 179 7.48 -9.58 3.58
C PRO A 179 6.58 -8.54 4.25
N ALA A 180 6.17 -7.56 3.46
CA ALA A 180 5.31 -6.46 3.86
C ALA A 180 4.31 -6.16 2.74
N HIS A 181 3.17 -5.58 3.12
CA HIS A 181 2.15 -5.07 2.23
C HIS A 181 2.66 -3.87 1.42
N ALA A 182 3.47 -3.02 2.05
CA ALA A 182 4.13 -1.84 1.51
C ALA A 182 3.24 -0.68 1.04
N ASP A 183 1.92 -0.83 1.11
CA ASP A 183 0.96 0.28 1.06
C ASP A 183 -0.10 0.18 2.18
N LEU A 184 0.33 -0.12 3.42
CA LEU A 184 -0.60 -0.29 4.55
C LEU A 184 -1.09 1.06 5.10
N ASN A 185 -2.12 1.62 4.46
CA ASN A 185 -2.77 2.85 4.88
C ASN A 185 -4.28 2.64 5.12
N TRP A 186 -4.96 3.63 5.70
CA TRP A 186 -6.39 3.53 6.08
C TRP A 186 -7.37 3.40 4.91
N ALA A 187 -6.95 3.63 3.66
CA ALA A 187 -7.76 3.35 2.47
C ALA A 187 -7.67 1.88 2.02
N ASN A 188 -6.61 1.17 2.43
CA ASN A 188 -6.32 -0.20 2.03
C ASN A 188 -6.69 -1.22 3.12
N VAL A 189 -7.34 -0.76 4.19
CA VAL A 189 -7.96 -1.63 5.18
C VAL A 189 -9.44 -1.28 5.33
N THR A 190 -10.27 -2.29 5.59
CA THR A 190 -11.73 -2.11 5.73
C THR A 190 -12.18 -2.10 7.19
N GLY A 191 -13.41 -1.64 7.44
CA GLY A 191 -14.08 -1.75 8.74
C GLY A 191 -15.60 -1.95 8.58
N PRO A 192 -16.29 -2.52 9.60
CA PRO A 192 -15.76 -2.98 10.89
C PRO A 192 -15.09 -4.36 10.84
N GLN A 193 -15.25 -5.14 9.77
CA GLN A 193 -14.45 -6.34 9.51
C GLN A 193 -13.08 -5.95 8.98
N CYS A 194 -12.02 -6.59 9.45
CA CYS A 194 -10.66 -6.31 8.98
C CYS A 194 -10.35 -7.12 7.72
N TRP A 195 -10.20 -6.42 6.61
CA TRP A 195 -9.57 -6.94 5.39
C TRP A 195 -8.45 -6.00 4.95
N ILE A 196 -7.36 -6.56 4.43
CA ILE A 196 -6.24 -5.87 3.81
C ILE A 196 -6.41 -6.00 2.29
N LEU A 197 -6.54 -4.85 1.61
CA LEU A 197 -6.80 -4.72 0.19
C LEU A 197 -5.55 -4.19 -0.53
N ASP A 198 -5.58 -4.18 -1.87
CA ASP A 198 -4.57 -3.56 -2.74
C ASP A 198 -3.14 -4.13 -2.57
N TRP A 199 -3.01 -5.43 -2.87
CA TRP A 199 -1.76 -6.22 -2.82
C TRP A 199 -0.85 -6.04 -4.05
N GLU A 200 -0.80 -4.88 -4.68
CA GLU A 200 0.01 -4.66 -5.88
C GLU A 200 1.52 -4.55 -5.55
N ASP A 201 1.83 -3.95 -4.40
CA ASP A 201 3.17 -3.47 -4.05
C ASP A 201 3.90 -4.35 -3.03
N TRP A 202 3.30 -5.46 -2.60
CA TRP A 202 3.87 -6.33 -1.57
C TRP A 202 5.18 -7.01 -2.00
N GLY A 203 6.02 -7.28 -1.01
CA GLY A 203 7.30 -7.99 -1.17
C GLY A 203 8.18 -7.83 0.06
N LEU A 204 9.46 -8.20 -0.05
CA LEU A 204 10.44 -7.94 1.00
C LEU A 204 10.63 -6.43 1.19
N ALA A 205 10.54 -5.99 2.44
CA ALA A 205 10.79 -4.63 2.88
C ALA A 205 11.52 -4.62 4.23
N PRO A 206 12.14 -3.49 4.63
CA PRO A 206 12.69 -3.38 5.97
C PRO A 206 11.60 -3.60 7.02
N ARG A 207 11.92 -4.38 8.05
CA ARG A 207 10.99 -4.67 9.15
C ARG A 207 10.41 -3.38 9.72
N GLY A 208 9.09 -3.38 9.90
CA GLY A 208 8.33 -2.24 10.41
C GLY A 208 7.85 -1.25 9.36
N LEU A 209 8.07 -1.47 8.05
CA LEU A 209 7.53 -0.60 7.00
C LEU A 209 6.01 -0.41 7.12
N ASP A 210 5.26 -1.51 7.22
CA ASP A 210 3.80 -1.49 7.32
C ASP A 210 3.32 -0.82 8.61
N ALA A 211 3.91 -1.19 9.74
CA ALA A 211 3.59 -0.61 11.04
C ALA A 211 3.87 0.91 11.07
N ALA A 212 5.01 1.34 10.52
CA ALA A 212 5.38 2.74 10.38
C ALA A 212 4.44 3.50 9.45
N THR A 213 4.00 2.89 8.35
CA THR A 213 3.08 3.50 7.39
C THR A 213 1.70 3.69 8.01
N LEU A 214 1.17 2.69 8.72
CA LEU A 214 -0.11 2.79 9.40
C LEU A 214 -0.06 3.80 10.56
N TRP A 215 0.99 3.75 11.39
CA TRP A 215 1.24 4.69 12.48
C TRP A 215 1.33 6.13 11.96
N GLY A 216 2.12 6.33 10.91
CA GLY A 216 2.34 7.62 10.29
C GLY A 216 1.06 8.23 9.72
N ASN A 217 0.23 7.42 9.05
CA ASN A 217 -1.09 7.83 8.57
C ASN A 217 -2.12 8.06 9.69
N SER A 218 -1.79 7.73 10.93
CA SER A 218 -2.63 7.94 12.12
C SER A 218 -2.26 9.20 12.90
N LEU A 219 -1.15 9.88 12.57
CA LEU A 219 -0.60 10.96 13.40
C LEU A 219 -1.51 12.19 13.58
N ALA A 220 -2.51 12.37 12.70
CA ALA A 220 -3.53 13.40 12.86
C ALA A 220 -4.58 13.06 13.95
N VAL A 221 -4.60 11.83 14.44
CA VAL A 221 -5.47 11.32 15.51
C VAL A 221 -4.56 10.70 16.59
N PRO A 222 -4.10 11.49 17.59
CA PRO A 222 -3.06 11.05 18.53
C PRO A 222 -3.35 9.73 19.25
N ASP A 223 -4.58 9.54 19.72
CA ASP A 223 -4.99 8.32 20.43
C ASP A 223 -4.93 7.08 19.52
N LEU A 224 -5.28 7.23 18.24
CA LEU A 224 -5.16 6.19 17.23
C LEU A 224 -3.69 5.88 16.92
N ALA A 225 -2.84 6.90 16.77
CA ALA A 225 -1.40 6.70 16.58
C ALA A 225 -0.77 5.96 17.75
N GLU A 226 -1.18 6.27 18.99
CA GLU A 226 -0.75 5.55 20.19
C GLU A 226 -1.28 4.11 20.22
N ARG A 227 -2.53 3.88 19.78
CA ARG A 227 -3.04 2.50 19.61
C ARG A 227 -2.18 1.72 18.63
N VAL A 228 -1.90 2.25 17.43
CA VAL A 228 -1.05 1.56 16.44
C VAL A 228 0.34 1.28 17.02
N ARG A 229 0.93 2.25 17.73
CA ARG A 229 2.23 2.09 18.40
C ARG A 229 2.22 0.94 19.40
N ARG A 230 1.17 0.83 20.22
CA ARG A 230 1.00 -0.26 21.19
C ARG A 230 0.81 -1.62 20.50
N GLU A 231 -0.08 -1.69 19.50
CA GLU A 231 -0.38 -2.94 18.79
C GLU A 231 0.85 -3.48 18.04
N ARG A 232 1.63 -2.59 17.42
CA ARG A 232 2.82 -2.95 16.63
C ARG A 232 4.13 -2.56 17.32
N HIS A 233 4.15 -2.57 18.66
CA HIS A 233 5.31 -2.16 19.46
C HIS A 233 6.58 -2.92 19.07
N ALA A 234 6.49 -4.24 18.89
CA ALA A 234 7.63 -5.08 18.54
C ALA A 234 8.30 -4.66 17.22
N ASP A 235 7.52 -4.18 16.24
CA ASP A 235 8.06 -3.68 14.98
C ASP A 235 8.56 -2.25 15.11
N LEU A 236 7.76 -1.36 15.71
CA LEU A 236 8.07 0.08 15.79
C LEU A 236 9.26 0.41 16.70
N GLU A 237 9.51 -0.41 17.73
CA GLU A 237 10.66 -0.26 18.62
C GLU A 237 11.92 -0.99 18.12
N SER A 238 11.81 -1.78 17.06
CA SER A 238 12.99 -2.32 16.38
C SER A 238 13.78 -1.19 15.71
N ARG A 239 15.09 -1.38 15.52
CA ARG A 239 15.91 -0.37 14.87
C ARG A 239 15.45 -0.10 13.43
N SER A 240 15.13 -1.15 12.67
CA SER A 240 14.56 -1.04 11.32
C SER A 240 13.21 -0.32 11.34
N GLY A 241 12.34 -0.61 12.32
CA GLY A 241 11.04 0.06 12.46
C GLY A 241 11.15 1.53 12.78
N ARG A 242 12.06 1.94 13.67
CA ARG A 242 12.35 3.37 13.91
C ARG A 242 12.87 4.07 12.66
N LEU A 243 13.70 3.41 11.86
CA LEU A 243 14.14 3.94 10.56
C LEU A 243 12.98 4.06 9.58
N MET A 244 12.05 3.10 9.53
CA MET A 244 10.87 3.17 8.66
C MET A 244 9.88 4.26 9.11
N ALA A 245 9.70 4.46 10.42
CA ALA A 245 8.93 5.57 10.97
C ALA A 245 9.57 6.92 10.60
N LEU A 246 10.89 7.02 10.68
CA LEU A 246 11.61 8.23 10.26
C LEU A 246 11.55 8.45 8.75
N PHE A 247 11.63 7.38 7.95
CA PHE A 247 11.45 7.41 6.50
C PHE A 247 10.05 7.91 6.12
N PHE A 248 9.00 7.45 6.80
CA PHE A 248 7.64 7.99 6.63
C PHE A 248 7.58 9.49 6.96
N CYS A 249 8.16 9.90 8.10
CA CYS A 249 8.25 11.31 8.48
C CYS A 249 9.00 12.16 7.43
N ALA A 250 10.09 11.65 6.84
CA ALA A 250 10.80 12.31 5.75
C ALA A 250 9.89 12.53 4.54
N LYS A 251 9.12 11.50 4.14
CA LYS A 251 8.14 11.60 3.05
C LYS A 251 7.07 12.65 3.32
N VAL A 252 6.56 12.73 4.54
CA VAL A 252 5.54 13.73 4.96
C VAL A 252 6.12 15.14 5.05
N MET A 253 7.41 15.31 5.34
CA MET A 253 8.05 16.63 5.46
C MET A 253 8.82 17.06 4.21
N GLY A 254 8.85 16.25 3.17
CA GLY A 254 9.54 16.53 1.91
C GLY A 254 9.11 17.85 1.25
N ARG A 255 10.00 18.39 0.41
CA ARG A 255 9.95 19.76 -0.14
C ARG A 255 8.71 20.13 -0.95
N SER A 256 7.90 19.15 -1.36
CA SER A 256 6.70 19.32 -2.20
C SER A 256 5.38 19.32 -1.42
N ASN A 257 5.43 19.23 -0.09
CA ASN A 257 4.23 18.96 0.68
C ASN A 257 3.51 20.23 1.13
N ASP A 258 2.18 20.14 1.08
CA ASP A 258 1.29 21.18 1.55
C ASP A 258 1.52 21.43 3.06
N PRO A 259 1.95 22.63 3.48
CA PRO A 259 2.16 22.95 4.89
C PRO A 259 0.87 22.84 5.73
N THR A 260 -0.30 22.77 5.08
CA THR A 260 -1.59 22.55 5.74
C THR A 260 -1.95 21.06 5.91
N ASP A 261 -1.13 20.13 5.40
CA ASP A 261 -1.34 18.69 5.62
C ASP A 261 -1.28 18.41 7.14
N PRO A 262 -2.37 17.86 7.74
CA PRO A 262 -2.47 17.66 9.18
C PRO A 262 -1.39 16.71 9.74
N LEU A 263 -0.68 15.95 8.90
CA LEU A 263 0.41 15.09 9.33
C LEU A 263 1.73 15.83 9.55
N VAL A 264 1.96 17.00 8.94
CA VAL A 264 3.27 17.69 8.95
C VAL A 264 3.72 18.07 10.36
N GLY A 265 2.83 18.70 11.14
CA GLY A 265 3.13 19.10 12.51
C GLY A 265 3.45 17.92 13.43
N PRO A 266 2.58 16.90 13.51
CA PRO A 266 2.84 15.65 14.23
C PRO A 266 4.11 14.91 13.78
N ALA A 267 4.32 14.73 12.47
CA ALA A 267 5.48 14.04 11.92
C ALA A 267 6.79 14.76 12.30
N ARG A 268 6.79 16.10 12.29
CA ARG A 268 7.93 16.90 12.78
C ARG A 268 8.25 16.60 14.24
N ARG A 269 7.24 16.58 15.12
CA ARG A 269 7.45 16.29 16.56
C ARG A 269 8.02 14.88 16.76
N GLU A 270 7.41 13.88 16.12
CA GLU A 270 7.87 12.49 16.24
C GLU A 270 9.25 12.26 15.63
N SER A 271 9.60 12.97 14.55
CA SER A 271 10.94 12.88 13.97
C SER A 271 12.04 13.32 14.93
N VAL A 272 11.80 14.34 15.77
CA VAL A 272 12.78 14.78 16.79
C VAL A 272 13.05 13.65 17.79
N ARG A 273 11.99 12.97 18.25
CA ARG A 273 12.11 11.82 19.15
C ARG A 273 12.86 10.67 18.49
N LEU A 274 12.45 10.26 17.29
CA LEU A 274 13.06 9.15 16.53
C LEU A 274 14.55 9.41 16.23
N VAL A 275 14.92 10.63 15.85
CA VAL A 275 16.33 11.01 15.62
C VAL A 275 17.14 10.91 16.91
N GLY A 276 16.57 11.31 18.05
CA GLY A 276 17.20 11.14 19.36
C GLY A 276 17.48 9.67 19.68
N GLU A 277 16.47 8.82 19.53
CA GLU A 277 16.57 7.37 19.80
C GLU A 277 17.58 6.67 18.90
N LEU A 278 17.54 6.93 17.59
CA LEU A 278 18.44 6.32 16.60
C LEU A 278 19.90 6.74 16.77
N ARG A 279 20.16 7.91 17.38
CA ARG A 279 21.53 8.34 17.70
C ARG A 279 22.08 7.69 18.97
N LEU A 280 21.21 7.28 19.89
CA LEU A 280 21.59 6.59 21.13
C LEU A 280 21.77 5.08 20.91
N SER A 281 21.09 4.48 19.93
CA SER A 281 21.15 3.05 19.62
C SER A 281 22.34 2.64 18.73
N ARG A 282 23.50 3.29 18.88
CA ARG A 282 24.72 2.97 18.11
C ARG A 282 25.35 1.65 18.54
#